data_AF-A0A976Q6M5-F1
#
_entry.id   AF-A0A976Q6M5-F1
#
_cell.length_a   1.000
_cell.length_b   1.000
_cell.length_c   1.000
_cell.angle_alpha   90.00
_cell.angle_beta   90.00
_cell.angle_gamma   90.00
#
_symmetry.space_group_name_H-M   'P 1'
#
loop_
_entity.id
_entity.type
_entity.pdbx_description
1 polymer ?
#
loop_
_entity_poly.entity_id
_entity_poly.type
_entity_poly.pdbx_seq_one_letter_code
_entity_poly.pdbx_strand_id
1 'polypeptide(L)'
;MRGPVRTLVPAAGGQVKCASVRGVRQHVNPFGLAYLEPRARAARYLARSTQPDRVEVELGCADADFSFGLAAAQPGWQVVGLDIREPVIERNSRRAERVGLANLEFAYCNLSTDLDRVFAANCVDRFHLLFPDPWIKPRHRKRRVLTQTLCGVLASQLRPGGELHVATDVFELALEMLAELEDPAAAALGFRNLTGPWRFAQEGPVPLASRREVITRRRGQRVWRMRYVVHKTALVTGTRRRSPDPAT
;
A
#
# COMPACT_ATOMS: atom_id res chain seq x y z
N MET A 1 -29.96 26.61 17.74
CA MET A 1 -29.03 25.56 18.20
C MET A 1 -29.35 24.27 17.45
N ARG A 2 -28.50 23.84 16.52
CA ARG A 2 -28.70 22.62 15.71
C ARG A 2 -28.08 21.45 16.46
N GLY A 3 -28.90 20.47 16.86
CA GLY A 3 -28.43 19.22 17.47
C GLY A 3 -27.57 18.40 16.51
N PRO A 4 -26.78 17.45 17.01
CA PRO A 4 -25.87 16.67 16.18
C PRO A 4 -26.66 15.77 15.24
N VAL A 5 -26.37 15.88 13.94
CA VAL A 5 -26.87 14.99 12.90
C VAL A 5 -26.25 13.62 13.15
N ARG A 6 -27.05 12.67 13.65
CA ARG A 6 -26.70 11.24 13.66
C ARG A 6 -26.72 10.74 12.23
N THR A 7 -25.56 10.70 11.58
CA THR A 7 -25.39 9.94 10.34
C THR A 7 -25.54 8.46 10.65
N LEU A 8 -26.69 7.89 10.30
CA LEU A 8 -26.93 6.45 10.33
C LEU A 8 -26.00 5.80 9.29
N VAL A 9 -24.91 5.20 9.76
CA VAL A 9 -24.10 4.28 8.97
C VAL A 9 -24.94 3.00 8.80
N PRO A 10 -25.27 2.56 7.58
CA PRO A 10 -25.94 1.29 7.41
C PRO A 10 -24.96 0.16 7.79
N ALA A 11 -25.38 -0.70 8.70
CA ALA A 11 -24.67 -1.91 9.07
C ALA A 11 -24.65 -2.88 7.88
N ALA A 12 -23.64 -2.78 7.01
CA ALA A 12 -23.37 -3.78 5.97
C ALA A 12 -22.65 -5.00 6.60
N GLY A 13 -23.38 -5.72 7.45
CA GLY A 13 -22.94 -6.93 8.14
C GLY A 13 -23.16 -8.18 7.30
N GLY A 14 -22.53 -8.27 6.14
CA GLY A 14 -22.51 -9.47 5.31
C GLY A 14 -21.12 -9.72 4.77
N GLN A 15 -20.22 -10.28 5.58
CA GLN A 15 -18.93 -10.75 5.08
C GLN A 15 -19.18 -11.89 4.09
N VAL A 16 -19.17 -11.57 2.79
CA VAL A 16 -19.10 -12.58 1.73
C VAL A 16 -17.76 -13.30 1.92
N LYS A 17 -17.79 -14.50 2.53
CA LYS A 17 -16.60 -15.35 2.70
C LYS A 17 -16.00 -15.63 1.33
N CYS A 18 -14.83 -15.06 1.06
CA CYS A 18 -14.10 -15.36 -0.16
C CYS A 18 -13.37 -16.71 -0.01
N ALA A 19 -13.75 -17.69 -0.84
CA ALA A 19 -13.07 -18.98 -0.91
C ALA A 19 -11.62 -18.81 -1.41
N SER A 20 -10.68 -19.52 -0.80
CA SER A 20 -9.29 -19.59 -1.28
C SER A 20 -9.26 -20.15 -2.71
N VAL A 21 -8.44 -19.58 -3.61
CA VAL A 21 -8.20 -20.19 -4.92
C VAL A 21 -7.57 -21.57 -4.69
N ARG A 22 -8.24 -22.65 -5.09
CA ARG A 22 -7.68 -24.00 -5.00
C ARG A 22 -6.42 -24.07 -5.88
N GLY A 23 -5.36 -24.67 -5.37
CA GLY A 23 -4.10 -24.87 -6.10
C GLY A 23 -3.12 -23.70 -6.08
N VAL A 24 -3.47 -22.54 -5.52
CA VAL A 24 -2.55 -21.39 -5.43
C VAL A 24 -1.85 -21.40 -4.06
N ARG A 25 -0.52 -21.38 -4.07
CA ARG A 25 0.28 -21.27 -2.83
C ARG A 25 0.04 -19.92 -2.16
N GLN A 26 -0.05 -19.93 -0.83
CA GLN A 26 -0.19 -18.70 -0.05
C GLN A 26 1.05 -17.80 -0.16
N HIS A 27 2.23 -18.42 -0.22
CA HIS A 27 3.52 -17.75 -0.29
C HIS A 27 4.27 -18.17 -1.55
N VAL A 28 4.87 -17.21 -2.25
CA VAL A 28 5.71 -17.45 -3.43
C VAL A 28 7.07 -16.78 -3.25
N ASN A 29 8.12 -17.33 -3.86
CA ASN A 29 9.43 -16.68 -3.87
C ASN A 29 9.43 -15.58 -4.95
N PRO A 30 9.48 -14.28 -4.60
CA PRO A 30 9.47 -13.21 -5.60
C PRO A 30 10.71 -13.22 -6.51
N PHE A 31 11.77 -13.94 -6.12
CA PHE A 31 12.99 -14.12 -6.92
C PHE A 31 13.05 -15.49 -7.62
N GLY A 32 11.92 -16.18 -7.77
CA GLY A 32 11.88 -17.37 -8.63
C GLY A 32 11.94 -16.97 -10.10
N LEU A 33 12.57 -17.79 -10.95
CA LEU A 33 12.75 -17.50 -12.38
C LEU A 33 11.46 -17.03 -13.10
N ALA A 34 10.31 -17.59 -12.73
CA ALA A 34 9.01 -17.22 -13.28
C ALA A 34 8.56 -15.77 -12.97
N TYR A 35 9.19 -15.12 -11.99
CA TYR A 35 8.82 -13.79 -11.47
C TYR A 35 9.92 -12.73 -11.66
N LEU A 36 11.08 -13.09 -12.21
CA LEU A 36 12.21 -12.17 -12.38
C LEU A 36 12.01 -11.23 -13.57
N GLU A 37 11.36 -11.70 -14.64
CA GLU A 37 11.04 -10.85 -15.78
C GLU A 37 9.90 -9.91 -15.40
N PRO A 38 10.08 -8.58 -15.51
CA PRO A 38 9.02 -7.63 -15.27
C PRO A 38 7.84 -7.88 -16.21
N ARG A 39 6.65 -8.03 -15.64
CA ARG A 39 5.41 -8.34 -16.39
C ARG A 39 4.28 -7.37 -16.08
N ALA A 40 4.44 -6.53 -15.06
CA ALA A 40 3.43 -5.53 -14.79
C ALA A 40 3.31 -4.60 -15.99
N ARG A 41 2.06 -4.35 -16.38
CA ARG A 41 1.73 -3.30 -17.32
C ARG A 41 1.52 -2.01 -16.53
N ALA A 42 1.83 -0.88 -17.17
CA ALA A 42 1.47 0.43 -16.64
C ALA A 42 0.00 0.41 -16.22
N ALA A 43 -0.20 0.93 -15.03
CA ALA A 43 -1.43 0.87 -14.29
C ALA A 43 -2.49 1.68 -15.08
N ARG A 44 -3.46 1.01 -15.72
CA ARG A 44 -4.48 1.68 -16.58
C ARG A 44 -5.46 2.58 -15.81
N TYR A 45 -5.29 2.69 -14.49
CA TYR A 45 -6.20 3.26 -13.49
C TYR A 45 -6.47 4.78 -13.60
N LEU A 46 -5.80 5.50 -14.50
CA LEU A 46 -6.02 6.95 -14.72
C LEU A 46 -6.89 7.27 -15.95
N ALA A 47 -7.39 6.27 -16.68
CA ALA A 47 -8.13 6.47 -17.93
C ALA A 47 -9.66 6.64 -17.76
N ARG A 48 -10.16 6.84 -16.53
CA ARG A 48 -11.59 7.10 -16.27
C ARG A 48 -11.91 8.58 -16.49
N SER A 49 -13.10 8.89 -17.00
CA SER A 49 -13.48 10.26 -17.42
C SER A 49 -13.59 11.28 -16.28
N THR A 50 -13.39 10.86 -15.03
CA THR A 50 -13.36 11.69 -13.83
C THR A 50 -12.14 11.33 -12.98
N GLN A 51 -11.32 12.32 -12.62
CA GLN A 51 -10.20 12.10 -11.69
C GLN A 51 -10.74 11.72 -10.31
N PRO A 52 -10.22 10.66 -9.66
CA PRO A 52 -10.66 10.26 -8.33
C PRO A 52 -10.19 11.26 -7.26
N ASP A 53 -10.93 11.36 -6.15
CA ASP A 53 -10.55 12.23 -5.02
C ASP A 53 -9.25 11.75 -4.36
N ARG A 54 -9.05 10.42 -4.34
CA ARG A 54 -7.91 9.74 -3.74
C ARG A 54 -7.60 8.43 -4.47
N VAL A 55 -6.34 8.04 -4.46
CA VAL A 55 -5.86 6.73 -4.93
C VAL A 55 -5.21 5.97 -3.78
N GLU A 56 -5.81 4.86 -3.36
CA GLU A 56 -5.29 4.01 -2.29
C GLU A 56 -4.93 2.62 -2.83
N VAL A 57 -3.75 2.12 -2.47
CA VAL A 57 -3.18 0.91 -3.07
C VAL A 57 -2.86 -0.12 -2.00
N GLU A 58 -3.43 -1.33 -2.11
CA GLU A 58 -3.07 -2.47 -1.27
C GLU A 58 -1.99 -3.33 -1.93
N LEU A 59 -0.81 -3.38 -1.30
CA LEU A 59 0.37 -4.13 -1.73
C LEU A 59 0.29 -5.57 -1.20
N GLY A 60 0.20 -6.55 -2.09
CA GLY A 60 0.07 -7.97 -1.72
C GLY A 60 -1.35 -8.32 -1.26
N CYS A 61 -2.37 -7.90 -2.01
CA CYS A 61 -3.77 -7.87 -1.58
C CYS A 61 -4.42 -9.23 -1.31
N ALA A 62 -3.89 -10.36 -1.80
CA ALA A 62 -4.43 -11.70 -1.56
C ALA A 62 -5.94 -11.83 -1.83
N ASP A 63 -6.78 -12.10 -0.83
CA ASP A 63 -8.24 -12.14 -1.03
C ASP A 63 -8.93 -10.78 -1.10
N ALA A 64 -8.15 -9.72 -0.90
CA ALA A 64 -8.51 -8.32 -1.09
C ALA A 64 -9.70 -7.87 -0.25
N ASP A 65 -10.05 -8.57 0.83
CA ASP A 65 -11.19 -8.21 1.69
C ASP A 65 -11.06 -6.77 2.23
N PHE A 66 -9.82 -6.30 2.45
CA PHE A 66 -9.55 -4.90 2.78
C PHE A 66 -9.90 -3.97 1.60
N SER A 67 -9.32 -4.18 0.41
CA SER A 67 -9.63 -3.40 -0.79
C SER A 67 -11.12 -3.37 -1.14
N PHE A 68 -11.83 -4.51 -1.03
CA PHE A 68 -13.27 -4.59 -1.23
C PHE A 68 -14.04 -3.73 -0.23
N GLY A 69 -13.68 -3.81 1.06
CA GLY A 69 -14.28 -2.98 2.10
C GLY A 69 -14.02 -1.49 1.88
N LEU A 70 -12.80 -1.14 1.47
CA LEU A 70 -12.41 0.25 1.24
C LEU A 70 -13.15 0.86 0.05
N ALA A 71 -13.20 0.15 -1.08
CA ALA A 71 -13.88 0.63 -2.27
C ALA A 71 -15.39 0.80 -2.06
N ALA A 72 -16.02 -0.12 -1.32
CA ALA A 72 -17.44 -0.03 -0.97
C ALA A 72 -17.73 1.13 0.01
N ALA A 73 -16.82 1.38 0.95
CA ALA A 73 -16.97 2.45 1.93
C ALA A 73 -16.66 3.85 1.36
N GLN A 74 -15.87 3.93 0.27
CA GLN A 74 -15.38 5.18 -0.31
C GLN A 74 -15.57 5.20 -1.84
N PRO A 75 -16.80 5.41 -2.36
CA PRO A 75 -17.08 5.38 -3.79
C PRO A 75 -16.34 6.44 -4.64
N GLY A 76 -15.93 7.56 -4.02
CA GLY A 76 -15.14 8.62 -4.69
C GLY A 76 -13.65 8.34 -4.77
N TRP A 77 -13.17 7.28 -4.10
CA TRP A 77 -11.76 6.89 -4.12
C TRP A 77 -11.53 5.79 -5.13
N GLN A 78 -10.38 5.83 -5.80
CA GLN A 78 -9.89 4.70 -6.58
C GLN A 78 -9.09 3.78 -5.65
N VAL A 79 -9.46 2.50 -5.62
CA VAL A 79 -8.73 1.46 -4.87
C VAL A 79 -8.07 0.51 -5.86
N VAL A 80 -6.79 0.21 -5.62
CA VAL A 80 -6.01 -0.72 -6.44
C VAL A 80 -5.41 -1.83 -5.58
N GLY A 81 -5.73 -3.08 -5.90
CA GLY A 81 -5.09 -4.24 -5.27
C GLY A 81 -3.98 -4.83 -6.16
N LEU A 82 -2.77 -4.92 -5.62
CA LEU A 82 -1.62 -5.51 -6.30
C LEU A 82 -1.27 -6.86 -5.68
N ASP A 83 -0.96 -7.87 -6.50
CA ASP A 83 -0.49 -9.17 -6.04
C ASP A 83 0.36 -9.83 -7.13
N ILE A 84 1.38 -10.59 -6.73
CA ILE A 84 2.26 -11.32 -7.65
C ILE A 84 1.59 -12.59 -8.21
N ARG A 85 0.43 -13.00 -7.69
CA ARG A 85 -0.27 -14.22 -8.14
C ARG A 85 -1.37 -13.88 -9.12
N GLU A 86 -1.11 -14.08 -10.40
CA GLU A 86 -2.09 -13.82 -11.48
C GLU A 86 -3.47 -14.48 -11.24
N PRO A 87 -3.58 -15.75 -10.80
CA PRO A 87 -4.90 -16.35 -10.56
C PRO A 87 -5.69 -15.67 -9.43
N VAL A 88 -5.00 -15.04 -8.48
CA VAL A 88 -5.61 -14.26 -7.40
C VAL A 88 -6.18 -12.95 -7.97
N ILE A 89 -5.41 -12.29 -8.82
CA ILE A 89 -5.82 -11.07 -9.53
C ILE A 89 -7.06 -11.35 -10.38
N GLU A 90 -7.04 -12.38 -11.22
CA GLU A 90 -8.17 -12.76 -12.07
C GLU A 90 -9.45 -13.03 -11.26
N ARG A 91 -9.33 -13.79 -10.17
CA ARG A 91 -10.46 -14.06 -9.27
C ARG A 91 -11.02 -12.77 -8.68
N ASN A 92 -10.15 -11.89 -8.19
CA ASN A 92 -10.56 -10.66 -7.52
C ASN A 92 -11.20 -9.68 -8.51
N SER A 93 -10.66 -9.54 -9.73
CA SER A 93 -11.27 -8.74 -10.80
C SER A 93 -12.69 -9.22 -11.14
N ARG A 94 -12.87 -10.53 -11.37
CA ARG A 94 -14.20 -11.13 -11.59
C ARG A 94 -15.14 -10.95 -10.40
N ARG A 95 -14.61 -10.88 -9.18
CA ARG A 95 -15.43 -10.58 -7.98
C ARG A 95 -15.87 -9.12 -7.99
N ALA A 96 -14.97 -8.17 -8.26
CA ALA A 96 -15.28 -6.74 -8.33
C ALA A 96 -16.36 -6.43 -9.39
N GLU A 97 -16.23 -7.01 -10.59
CA GLU A 97 -17.24 -6.91 -11.65
C GLU A 97 -18.60 -7.42 -11.19
N ARG A 98 -18.66 -8.63 -10.60
CA ARG A 98 -19.92 -9.23 -10.12
C ARG A 98 -20.61 -8.43 -9.03
N VAL A 99 -19.87 -7.72 -8.19
CA VAL A 99 -20.45 -6.88 -7.11
C VAL A 99 -20.59 -5.41 -7.51
N GLY A 100 -20.28 -5.06 -8.76
CA GLY A 100 -20.46 -3.70 -9.31
C GLY A 100 -19.53 -2.64 -8.72
N LEU A 101 -18.38 -3.02 -8.15
CA LEU A 101 -17.40 -2.06 -7.61
C LEU A 101 -16.54 -1.50 -8.72
N ALA A 102 -17.06 -0.48 -9.41
CA ALA A 102 -16.36 0.15 -10.51
C ALA A 102 -15.05 0.83 -10.05
N ASN A 103 -14.97 1.36 -8.83
CA ASN A 103 -13.80 2.06 -8.31
C ASN A 103 -12.71 1.12 -7.72
N LEU A 104 -12.84 -0.19 -7.93
CA LEU A 104 -11.88 -1.20 -7.46
C LEU A 104 -11.29 -1.94 -8.64
N GLU A 105 -9.97 -1.94 -8.73
CA GLU A 105 -9.25 -2.63 -9.80
C GLU A 105 -8.06 -3.42 -9.26
N PHE A 106 -7.63 -4.44 -10.00
CA PHE A 106 -6.54 -5.33 -9.60
C PHE A 106 -5.50 -5.48 -10.71
N ALA A 107 -4.22 -5.60 -10.34
CA ALA A 107 -3.17 -5.97 -11.28
C ALA A 107 -2.13 -6.91 -10.68
N TYR A 108 -1.54 -7.68 -11.59
CA TYR A 108 -0.29 -8.36 -11.32
C TYR A 108 0.81 -7.33 -11.03
N CYS A 109 1.54 -7.55 -9.94
CA CYS A 109 2.77 -6.82 -9.65
C CYS A 109 3.68 -7.63 -8.72
N ASN A 110 4.90 -7.90 -9.17
CA ASN A 110 5.99 -8.24 -8.27
C ASN A 110 6.57 -6.96 -7.68
N LEU A 111 6.29 -6.70 -6.41
CA LEU A 111 6.69 -5.46 -5.72
C LEU A 111 8.21 -5.19 -5.78
N SER A 112 9.03 -6.23 -5.93
CA SER A 112 10.49 -6.11 -6.01
C SER A 112 11.01 -5.69 -7.39
N THR A 113 10.25 -5.89 -8.48
CA THR A 113 10.75 -5.73 -9.86
C THR A 113 9.84 -4.89 -10.76
N ASP A 114 8.56 -4.74 -10.40
CA ASP A 114 7.55 -4.16 -11.27
C ASP A 114 7.01 -2.81 -10.78
N LEU A 115 7.02 -2.56 -9.47
CA LEU A 115 6.22 -1.49 -8.86
C LEU A 115 6.57 -0.11 -9.43
N ASP A 116 7.85 0.13 -9.75
CA ASP A 116 8.37 1.38 -10.32
C ASP A 116 7.70 1.79 -11.64
N ARG A 117 7.13 0.83 -12.37
CA ARG A 117 6.46 1.03 -13.66
C ARG A 117 4.93 1.04 -13.56
N VAL A 118 4.39 0.76 -12.38
CA VAL A 118 2.94 0.70 -12.17
C VAL A 118 2.42 2.13 -12.12
N PHE A 119 2.83 2.93 -11.15
CA PHE A 119 2.26 4.26 -10.93
C PHE A 119 3.17 5.39 -11.39
N ALA A 120 2.56 6.46 -11.89
CA ALA A 120 3.27 7.71 -12.16
C ALA A 120 3.76 8.36 -10.84
N ALA A 121 4.72 9.28 -10.95
CA ALA A 121 5.18 10.05 -9.80
C ALA A 121 4.03 10.88 -9.21
N ASN A 122 3.97 10.94 -7.87
CA ASN A 122 3.01 11.75 -7.12
C ASN A 122 1.51 11.44 -7.34
N CYS A 123 1.13 10.26 -7.80
CA CYS A 123 -0.29 9.95 -8.07
C CYS A 123 -0.97 9.08 -7.00
N VAL A 124 -0.23 8.55 -6.02
CA VAL A 124 -0.79 7.71 -4.96
C VAL A 124 -0.95 8.51 -3.67
N ASP A 125 -2.14 8.46 -3.06
CA ASP A 125 -2.42 9.06 -1.76
C ASP A 125 -1.90 8.19 -0.63
N ARG A 126 -2.09 6.87 -0.73
CA ARG A 126 -1.67 5.93 0.30
C ARG A 126 -1.34 4.55 -0.23
N PHE A 127 -0.26 3.99 0.28
CA PHE A 127 0.05 2.57 0.18
C PHE A 127 -0.28 1.83 1.47
N HIS A 128 -0.84 0.63 1.34
CA HIS A 128 -1.12 -0.31 2.42
C HIS A 128 -0.31 -1.59 2.23
N LEU A 129 0.62 -1.88 3.13
CA LEU A 129 1.36 -3.13 3.19
C LEU A 129 0.88 -3.94 4.39
N LEU A 130 -0.10 -4.82 4.17
CA LEU A 130 -0.83 -5.49 5.24
C LEU A 130 -0.43 -6.96 5.34
N PHE A 131 0.19 -7.33 6.46
CA PHE A 131 0.61 -8.69 6.81
C PHE A 131 1.48 -9.36 5.75
N PRO A 132 2.58 -8.73 5.31
CA PRO A 132 3.47 -9.33 4.33
C PRO A 132 4.11 -10.61 4.88
N ASP A 133 4.53 -11.48 3.96
CA ASP A 133 5.16 -12.75 4.30
C ASP A 133 6.39 -12.55 5.21
N PRO A 134 6.43 -13.16 6.41
CA PRO A 134 7.47 -12.85 7.40
C PRO A 134 8.83 -13.47 7.10
N TRP A 135 8.87 -14.51 6.25
CA TRP A 135 10.08 -15.26 5.88
C TRP A 135 11.03 -15.55 7.06
N ILE A 136 10.51 -16.23 8.09
CA ILE A 136 11.17 -16.44 9.39
C ILE A 136 12.58 -17.05 9.29
N LYS A 137 12.81 -17.98 8.35
CA LYS A 137 14.12 -18.66 8.23
C LYS A 137 15.19 -17.64 7.78
N PRO A 138 16.37 -17.56 8.44
CA PRO A 138 17.42 -16.58 8.11
C PRO A 138 17.79 -16.52 6.62
N ARG A 139 17.92 -17.69 5.98
CA ARG A 139 18.21 -17.80 4.53
C ARG A 139 17.15 -17.19 3.60
N HIS A 140 15.96 -16.88 4.11
CA HIS A 140 14.86 -16.27 3.37
C HIS A 140 14.66 -14.79 3.68
N ARG A 141 15.46 -14.19 4.59
CA ARG A 141 15.31 -12.76 4.97
C ARG A 141 15.32 -11.82 3.77
N LYS A 142 16.15 -12.13 2.76
CA LYS A 142 16.19 -11.38 1.49
C LYS A 142 14.86 -11.31 0.72
N ARG A 143 13.88 -12.17 1.04
CA ARG A 143 12.53 -12.20 0.46
C ARG A 143 11.53 -11.30 1.17
N ARG A 144 11.91 -10.68 2.28
CA ARG A 144 11.08 -9.68 2.95
C ARG A 144 10.91 -8.50 2.01
N VAL A 145 9.69 -8.00 1.96
CA VAL A 145 9.25 -7.10 0.90
C VAL A 145 9.68 -5.65 1.12
N LEU A 146 9.68 -5.19 2.38
CA LEU A 146 10.06 -3.82 2.70
C LEU A 146 11.58 -3.72 2.80
N THR A 147 12.15 -2.95 1.89
CA THR A 147 13.58 -2.68 1.77
C THR A 147 13.76 -1.21 1.40
N GLN A 148 14.97 -0.66 1.57
CA GLN A 148 15.29 0.70 1.09
C GLN A 148 14.94 0.93 -0.39
N THR A 149 15.17 -0.07 -1.24
CA THR A 149 14.79 0.02 -2.66
C THR A 149 13.29 0.20 -2.84
N LEU A 150 12.48 -0.59 -2.14
CA LEU A 150 11.02 -0.44 -2.19
C LEU A 150 10.59 0.92 -1.61
N CYS A 151 11.20 1.38 -0.52
CA CYS A 151 10.94 2.70 0.05
C CYS A 151 11.16 3.81 -0.99
N GLY A 152 12.23 3.74 -1.78
CA GLY A 152 12.50 4.67 -2.88
C GLY A 152 11.39 4.71 -3.92
N VAL A 153 10.90 3.53 -4.35
CA VAL A 153 9.80 3.42 -5.29
C VAL A 153 8.52 4.02 -4.72
N LEU A 154 8.15 3.63 -3.48
CA LEU A 154 6.95 4.12 -2.79
C LEU A 154 6.98 5.64 -2.64
N ALA A 155 8.11 6.21 -2.20
CA ALA A 155 8.26 7.65 -2.03
C ALA A 155 8.12 8.42 -3.36
N SER A 156 8.60 7.85 -4.48
CA SER A 156 8.49 8.52 -5.78
C SER A 156 7.03 8.61 -6.27
N GLN A 157 6.23 7.58 -5.99
CA GLN A 157 4.84 7.47 -6.44
C GLN A 157 3.83 8.12 -5.49
N LEU A 158 4.14 8.16 -4.18
CA LEU A 158 3.34 8.91 -3.22
C LEU A 158 3.32 10.40 -3.56
N ARG A 159 2.16 11.04 -3.49
CA ARG A 159 2.07 12.50 -3.55
C ARG A 159 2.76 13.16 -2.34
N PRO A 160 3.12 14.45 -2.39
CA PRO A 160 3.50 15.18 -1.18
C PRO A 160 2.41 15.06 -0.10
N GLY A 161 2.79 14.60 1.10
CA GLY A 161 1.84 14.32 2.19
C GLY A 161 1.10 12.98 2.05
N GLY A 162 1.46 12.15 1.07
CA GLY A 162 0.97 10.78 0.94
C GLY A 162 1.45 9.87 2.07
N GLU A 163 0.71 8.81 2.36
CA GLU A 163 0.92 7.94 3.51
C GLU A 163 1.38 6.52 3.13
N LEU A 164 2.19 5.90 4.00
CA LEU A 164 2.44 4.46 4.01
C LEU A 164 1.87 3.89 5.31
N HIS A 165 0.97 2.92 5.17
CA HIS A 165 0.42 2.14 6.28
C HIS A 165 0.94 0.71 6.19
N VAL A 166 1.71 0.28 7.20
CA VAL A 166 2.20 -1.09 7.31
C VAL A 166 1.59 -1.75 8.53
N ALA A 167 1.19 -3.02 8.41
CA ALA A 167 0.69 -3.81 9.53
C ALA A 167 1.26 -5.23 9.50
N THR A 168 1.57 -5.81 10.67
CA THR A 168 1.96 -7.22 10.79
C THR A 168 1.61 -7.78 12.18
N ASP A 169 1.41 -9.08 12.27
CA ASP A 169 1.25 -9.83 13.53
C ASP A 169 2.55 -10.49 14.02
N VAL A 170 3.64 -10.34 13.27
CA VAL A 170 4.97 -10.88 13.61
C VAL A 170 5.87 -9.78 14.14
N PHE A 171 6.19 -9.80 15.43
CA PHE A 171 6.94 -8.73 16.08
C PHE A 171 8.35 -8.53 15.51
N GLU A 172 9.09 -9.62 15.23
CA GLU A 172 10.43 -9.52 14.62
C GLU A 172 10.38 -8.83 13.25
N LEU A 173 9.39 -9.18 12.42
CA LEU A 173 9.18 -8.49 11.14
C LEU A 173 8.79 -7.03 11.34
N ALA A 174 7.99 -6.72 12.37
CA ALA A 174 7.60 -5.35 12.69
C ALA A 174 8.81 -4.49 13.04
N LEU A 175 9.74 -5.00 13.86
CA LEU A 175 10.97 -4.30 14.23
C LEU A 175 11.87 -4.05 13.02
N GLU A 176 12.00 -5.02 12.13
CA GLU A 176 12.82 -4.84 10.93
C GLU A 176 12.21 -3.85 9.95
N MET A 177 10.89 -3.93 9.70
CA MET A 177 10.21 -2.94 8.85
C MET A 177 10.27 -1.54 9.45
N LEU A 178 10.19 -1.43 10.78
CA LEU A 178 10.39 -0.17 11.48
C LEU A 178 11.81 0.36 11.30
N ALA A 179 12.83 -0.50 11.43
CA ALA A 179 14.22 -0.13 11.20
C ALA A 179 14.47 0.35 9.76
N GLU A 180 13.90 -0.32 8.75
CA GLU A 180 13.97 0.13 7.35
C GLU A 180 13.32 1.51 7.16
N LEU A 181 12.22 1.82 7.85
CA LEU A 181 11.51 3.10 7.70
C LEU A 181 12.11 4.24 8.55
N GLU A 182 12.84 3.91 9.61
CA GLU A 182 13.61 4.86 10.44
C GLU A 182 15.05 5.05 9.94
N ASP A 183 15.49 4.29 8.93
CA ASP A 183 16.82 4.43 8.33
C ASP A 183 17.03 5.84 7.75
N PRO A 184 18.24 6.44 7.88
CA PRO A 184 18.53 7.74 7.30
C PRO A 184 18.23 7.85 5.80
N ALA A 185 18.36 6.78 5.02
CA ALA A 185 18.01 6.76 3.61
C ALA A 185 16.49 6.91 3.39
N ALA A 186 15.66 6.22 4.17
CA ALA A 186 14.21 6.41 4.16
C ALA A 186 13.81 7.82 4.64
N ALA A 187 14.49 8.35 5.66
CA ALA A 187 14.27 9.71 6.13
C ALA A 187 14.65 10.76 5.06
N ALA A 188 15.70 10.52 4.28
CA ALA A 188 16.11 11.38 3.16
C ALA A 188 15.09 11.36 2.00
N LEU A 189 14.36 10.25 1.82
CA LEU A 189 13.21 10.15 0.92
C LEU A 189 11.95 10.87 1.44
N GLY A 190 12.00 11.39 2.67
CA GLY A 190 10.92 12.19 3.27
C GLY A 190 9.98 11.42 4.18
N PHE A 191 10.22 10.12 4.44
CA PHE A 191 9.39 9.35 5.37
C PHE A 191 9.49 9.92 6.80
N ARG A 192 8.34 10.16 7.43
CA ARG A 192 8.23 10.58 8.84
C ARG A 192 7.17 9.75 9.54
N ASN A 193 7.51 9.18 10.69
CA ASN A 193 6.58 8.39 11.48
C ASN A 193 5.51 9.30 12.12
N LEU A 194 4.24 9.08 11.76
CA LEU A 194 3.11 9.86 12.27
C LEU A 194 2.83 9.62 13.76
N THR A 195 3.37 8.54 14.33
CA THR A 195 3.22 8.21 15.75
C THR A 195 4.44 8.64 16.58
N GLY A 196 5.46 9.21 15.93
CA GLY A 196 6.76 9.53 16.51
C GLY A 196 7.81 8.46 16.22
N PRO A 197 9.11 8.83 16.21
CA PRO A 197 10.20 7.92 15.81
C PRO A 197 10.19 6.63 16.63
N TRP A 198 10.39 5.50 15.96
CA TRP A 198 10.48 4.17 16.58
C TRP A 198 9.22 3.73 17.35
N ARG A 199 8.04 4.28 17.02
CA ARG A 199 6.76 3.92 17.65
C ARG A 199 5.82 3.22 16.70
N PHE A 200 5.03 2.30 17.26
CA PHE A 200 3.93 1.66 16.57
C PHE A 200 2.61 2.41 16.81
N ALA A 201 1.81 2.54 15.76
CA ALA A 201 0.46 3.09 15.83
C ALA A 201 -0.51 2.12 16.51
N GLN A 202 -1.44 2.66 17.30
CA GLN A 202 -2.51 1.88 17.90
C GLN A 202 -3.58 1.50 16.88
N GLU A 203 -3.88 2.41 15.95
CA GLU A 203 -4.94 2.27 14.95
C GLU A 203 -4.40 2.44 13.52
N GLY A 204 -5.13 1.86 12.57
CA GLY A 204 -4.89 2.09 11.14
C GLY A 204 -5.45 3.45 10.69
N PRO A 205 -5.18 3.87 9.45
CA PRO A 205 -5.67 5.13 8.90
C PRO A 205 -7.17 5.10 8.55
N VAL A 206 -7.77 3.91 8.46
CA VAL A 206 -9.18 3.69 8.16
C VAL A 206 -9.76 2.66 9.15
N PRO A 207 -11.06 2.74 9.51
CA PRO A 207 -11.71 1.80 10.43
C PRO A 207 -12.06 0.46 9.75
N LEU A 208 -11.15 -0.04 8.91
CA LEU A 208 -11.29 -1.30 8.16
C LEU A 208 -10.11 -2.19 8.50
N ALA A 209 -10.36 -3.50 8.53
CA ALA A 209 -9.37 -4.51 8.86
C ALA A 209 -9.29 -5.53 7.72
N SER A 210 -8.07 -5.96 7.38
CA SER A 210 -7.91 -7.10 6.47
C SER A 210 -8.42 -8.39 7.12
N ARG A 211 -8.68 -9.42 6.32
CA ARG A 211 -9.06 -10.73 6.86
C ARG A 211 -8.03 -11.25 7.87
N ARG A 212 -6.73 -11.07 7.58
CA ARG A 212 -5.66 -11.50 8.48
C ARG A 212 -5.74 -10.76 9.82
N GLU A 213 -5.95 -9.45 9.79
CA GLU A 213 -6.11 -8.63 10.99
C GLU A 213 -7.29 -9.08 11.85
N VAL A 214 -8.44 -9.37 11.24
CA VAL A 214 -9.61 -9.90 11.95
C VAL A 214 -9.26 -11.22 12.64
N ILE A 215 -8.56 -12.13 11.96
CA ILE A 215 -8.12 -13.41 12.52
C ILE A 215 -7.14 -13.20 13.67
N THR A 216 -6.13 -12.34 13.50
CA THR A 216 -5.13 -12.03 14.54
C THR A 216 -5.79 -11.46 15.79
N ARG A 217 -6.69 -10.48 15.65
CA ARG A 217 -7.44 -9.89 16.77
C ARG A 217 -8.32 -10.92 17.48
N ARG A 218 -9.03 -11.78 16.73
CA ARG A 218 -9.84 -12.88 17.31
C ARG A 218 -9.01 -13.87 18.11
N ARG A 219 -7.73 -14.03 17.80
CA ARG A 219 -6.77 -14.87 18.54
C ARG A 219 -6.17 -14.16 19.76
N GLY A 220 -6.58 -12.94 20.06
CA GLY A 220 -5.99 -12.13 21.14
C GLY A 220 -4.54 -11.70 20.83
N GLN A 221 -4.10 -11.83 19.58
CA GLN A 221 -2.74 -11.47 19.19
C GLN A 221 -2.65 -9.97 18.86
N ARG A 222 -1.48 -9.40 19.15
CA ARG A 222 -1.21 -7.99 18.84
C ARG A 222 -0.96 -7.82 17.34
N VAL A 223 -1.41 -6.68 16.83
CA VAL A 223 -1.06 -6.20 15.49
C VAL A 223 -0.17 -4.98 15.67
N TRP A 224 1.00 -5.02 15.04
CA TRP A 224 1.98 -3.94 15.03
C TRP A 224 1.74 -3.10 13.78
N ARG A 225 1.40 -1.82 13.96
CA ARG A 225 1.12 -0.90 12.85
C ARG A 225 2.16 0.20 12.79
N MET A 226 2.51 0.59 11.59
CA MET A 226 3.40 1.71 11.29
C MET A 226 2.66 2.64 10.34
N ARG A 227 2.67 3.93 10.66
CA ARG A 227 2.06 4.97 9.83
C ARG A 227 3.10 6.02 9.53
N TYR A 228 3.42 6.18 8.26
CA TYR A 228 4.39 7.16 7.80
C TYR A 228 3.74 8.11 6.80
N VAL A 229 4.20 9.35 6.78
CA VAL A 229 3.89 10.34 5.76
C VAL A 229 5.17 10.65 4.98
N VAL A 230 5.05 10.94 3.69
CA VAL A 230 6.17 11.36 2.84
C VAL A 230 6.13 12.86 2.60
N HIS A 231 7.11 13.56 3.17
CA HIS A 231 7.31 14.99 2.97
C HIS A 231 8.29 15.18 1.80
N LYS A 232 7.81 15.71 0.68
CA LYS A 232 8.69 16.07 -0.43
C LYS A 232 9.24 17.46 -0.21
N THR A 233 10.55 17.56 0.02
CA THR A 233 11.23 18.85 -0.01
C THR A 233 11.16 19.38 -1.43
N ALA A 234 10.52 20.53 -1.64
CA ALA A 234 10.58 21.20 -2.93
C ALA A 234 12.07 21.44 -3.25
N LEU A 235 12.54 20.93 -4.38
CA LEU A 235 13.83 21.35 -4.91
C LEU A 235 13.71 22.85 -5.15
N VAL A 236 14.36 23.65 -4.32
CA VAL A 236 14.57 25.07 -4.61
C VAL A 236 15.42 25.06 -5.88
N THR A 237 14.79 25.24 -7.04
CA THR A 237 15.49 25.52 -8.29
C THR A 237 16.15 26.88 -8.09
N GLY A 238 17.38 26.86 -7.60
CA GLY A 238 18.22 28.03 -7.49
C GLY A 238 18.53 28.52 -8.89
N THR A 239 17.68 29.39 -9.41
CA THR A 239 18.03 30.26 -10.54
C THR A 239 19.16 31.16 -10.03
N ARG A 240 20.42 30.71 -10.17
CA ARG A 240 21.57 31.59 -10.10
C ARG A 240 21.38 32.63 -11.20
N ARG A 241 20.80 33.79 -10.86
CA ARG A 241 20.96 34.99 -11.67
C ARG A 241 22.46 35.25 -11.72
N ARG A 242 23.08 34.99 -12.86
CA ARG A 242 24.42 35.54 -13.13
C ARG A 242 24.23 37.05 -13.15
N SER A 243 24.84 37.73 -12.18
CA SER A 243 25.07 39.16 -12.28
C SER A 243 25.88 39.42 -13.55
N PRO A 244 25.53 40.41 -14.37
CA PRO A 244 26.38 40.81 -15.47
C PRO A 244 27.63 41.49 -14.88
N ASP A 245 28.81 41.02 -15.27
CA ASP A 245 30.08 41.69 -14.99
C ASP A 245 30.04 43.12 -15.56
N PRO A 246 30.58 44.12 -14.84
CA PRO A 246 30.72 45.46 -15.36
C PRO A 246 31.83 45.46 -16.42
N ALA A 247 31.46 45.79 -17.65
CA ALA A 247 32.41 46.03 -18.73
C ALA A 247 33.40 47.14 -18.33
N THR A 248 34.70 46.85 -18.44
CA THR A 248 35.78 47.85 -18.54
C THR A 248 36.45 47.67 -19.88
#